data_AF-A6HKT6-F1
#
_entry.id   AF-A6HKT6-F1
#
_cell.length_a   1.000
_cell.length_b   1.000
_cell.length_c   1.000
_cell.angle_alpha   90.00
_cell.angle_beta   90.00
_cell.angle_gamma   90.00
#
_symmetry.space_group_name_H-M   'P 1'
#
loop_
_entity.id
_entity.type
_entity.pdbx_description
1 polymer ?
#
loop_
_entity_poly.entity_id
_entity_poly.type
_entity_poly.pdbx_seq_one_letter_code
_entity_poly.pdbx_strand_id
1 'polypeptide(L)'
;MATHLSHPQRRPPLLRQAVKIRRRRVRDLQDPPPQATPERDLLYEEALYTILHRLGQPEPNHVKEASELLCYLQEAFQVQPEEHQQMLQRVRELEKPIFCLKATVKQAKGILGKDVSGFSDPYCLLGIEQKVGVPEGSPVSRRRQKAVVRHTIPEEETHRTQVKTQTLNPVWDETFILEFEDITNASFHLDMWDLDTVESVRHKLGELTDLHGLRRIFKEARKDKGQDDFLGNVMLRLQDLRCREDQWFPLEPCTETYPDRGQCHLQFQFIHKRRATVASRSQPSYTVHFHLLQQLVSHEVTQHQAGGTSWDASLSPQAVTILFLHATQKDLSDFHQSMAQWLAYSRLYQSLEFPSSCLLHPITSIEYQWIQGRLKAEQREELATSFTSLLAYGLSLIRKFRSVFPLSVSDSPSRLQSLLRVLVQMCKMKAFGELCPDSAPLPQLVSEALRMGTVEWFHLMQQHHQPMVQVDAEAGGWTWVGSVCPWNPAQTPLSFPGHLGGWQGLAEPGTGRYG
;
A
#
# COMPACT_ATOMS: atom_id res chain seq x y z
N MET A 1 38.11 -24.34 -63.79
CA MET A 1 37.44 -25.44 -63.06
C MET A 1 36.95 -24.90 -61.73
N ALA A 2 35.69 -25.20 -61.40
CA ALA A 2 34.90 -25.00 -60.18
C ALA A 2 35.44 -24.15 -59.02
N THR A 3 34.59 -23.27 -58.47
CA THR A 3 34.08 -23.41 -57.09
C THR A 3 32.85 -22.53 -56.85
N HIS A 4 31.82 -23.14 -56.25
CA HIS A 4 30.56 -22.56 -55.81
C HIS A 4 30.74 -21.60 -54.63
N LEU A 5 30.00 -20.48 -54.62
CA LEU A 5 29.72 -19.70 -53.42
C LEU A 5 28.22 -19.69 -53.16
N SER A 6 27.85 -20.37 -52.08
CA SER A 6 26.52 -20.50 -51.50
C SER A 6 26.07 -19.17 -50.88
N HIS A 7 24.99 -18.58 -51.42
CA HIS A 7 24.26 -17.49 -50.76
C HIS A 7 23.21 -18.06 -49.81
N PRO A 8 23.11 -17.60 -48.55
CA PRO A 8 22.03 -18.00 -47.66
C PRO A 8 20.73 -17.32 -48.07
N GLN A 9 19.71 -18.10 -48.40
CA GLN A 9 18.34 -17.64 -48.64
C GLN A 9 17.82 -16.92 -47.39
N ARG A 10 17.65 -15.59 -47.48
CA ARG A 10 16.87 -14.79 -46.54
C ARG A 10 15.43 -15.30 -46.53
N ARG A 11 15.00 -15.84 -45.38
CA ARG A 11 13.58 -16.13 -45.11
C ARG A 11 12.79 -14.81 -45.14
N PRO A 12 11.64 -14.73 -45.85
CA PRO A 12 10.80 -13.54 -45.79
C PRO A 12 10.17 -13.37 -44.39
N PRO A 13 9.96 -12.13 -43.92
CA PRO A 13 9.41 -11.90 -42.59
C PRO A 13 7.94 -12.34 -42.55
N LEU A 14 7.60 -13.13 -41.53
CA LEU A 14 6.22 -13.50 -41.21
C LEU A 14 5.42 -12.24 -40.89
N LEU A 15 4.51 -11.87 -41.79
CA LEU A 15 3.50 -10.85 -41.55
C LEU A 15 2.62 -11.27 -40.36
N ARG A 16 2.93 -10.73 -39.18
CA ARG A 16 2.02 -10.78 -38.03
C ARG A 16 0.78 -9.96 -38.37
N GLN A 17 -0.30 -10.62 -38.76
CA GLN A 17 -1.64 -10.03 -38.67
C GLN A 17 -2.02 -9.97 -37.19
N ALA A 18 -1.55 -8.92 -36.52
CA ALA A 18 -2.12 -8.53 -35.23
C ALA A 18 -3.56 -8.09 -35.50
N VAL A 19 -4.52 -8.86 -35.02
CA VAL A 19 -5.90 -8.40 -34.89
C VAL A 19 -5.85 -7.18 -33.97
N LYS A 20 -5.82 -6.00 -34.57
CA LYS A 20 -6.06 -4.73 -33.88
C LYS A 20 -7.50 -4.78 -33.40
N ILE A 21 -7.72 -5.33 -32.20
CA ILE A 21 -8.80 -4.81 -31.37
C ILE A 21 -8.52 -3.31 -31.34
N ARG A 22 -9.44 -2.52 -31.89
CA ARG A 22 -9.34 -1.07 -31.93
C ARG A 22 -9.43 -0.56 -30.49
N ARG A 23 -8.33 -0.73 -29.76
CA ARG A 23 -8.09 -0.19 -28.44
C ARG A 23 -7.73 1.26 -28.68
N ARG A 24 -8.51 2.18 -28.11
CA ARG A 24 -8.19 3.61 -28.13
C ARG A 24 -6.72 3.75 -27.75
N ARG A 25 -5.93 4.38 -28.62
CA ARG A 25 -4.61 4.86 -28.18
C ARG A 25 -4.90 5.84 -27.05
N VAL A 26 -4.03 5.88 -26.04
CA VAL A 26 -4.06 6.92 -25.00
C VAL A 26 -4.08 8.34 -25.60
N ARG A 27 -3.64 8.51 -26.86
CA ARG A 27 -3.71 9.78 -27.61
C ARG A 27 -5.12 10.23 -27.99
N ASP A 28 -6.12 9.37 -28.03
CA ASP A 28 -7.51 9.76 -28.35
C ASP A 28 -8.32 10.12 -27.09
N LEU A 29 -7.62 10.38 -25.97
CA LEU A 29 -8.13 11.08 -24.78
C LEU A 29 -7.64 12.53 -24.69
N GLN A 30 -7.04 13.08 -25.75
CA GLN A 30 -6.72 14.50 -25.85
C GLN A 30 -7.76 15.22 -26.70
N ASP A 31 -8.90 15.53 -26.10
CA ASP A 31 -9.27 16.94 -26.14
C ASP A 31 -8.29 17.64 -25.16
N PRO A 32 -7.60 18.72 -25.54
CA PRO A 32 -6.84 19.49 -24.57
C PRO A 32 -7.81 19.85 -23.45
N PRO A 33 -7.53 19.52 -22.18
CA PRO A 33 -8.43 19.92 -21.12
C PRO A 33 -8.54 21.45 -21.21
N PRO A 34 -9.76 22.01 -21.30
CA PRO A 34 -9.92 23.44 -21.13
C PRO A 34 -9.50 23.75 -19.69
N GLN A 35 -8.28 24.29 -19.52
CA GLN A 35 -7.71 24.75 -18.24
C GLN A 35 -7.95 23.82 -17.02
N ALA A 36 -7.22 22.71 -16.93
CA ALA A 36 -7.15 21.92 -15.70
C ALA A 36 -6.10 22.51 -14.73
N THR A 37 -6.39 23.65 -14.11
CA THR A 37 -5.40 24.37 -13.29
C THR A 37 -5.54 24.20 -11.76
N PRO A 38 -6.73 24.21 -11.11
CA PRO A 38 -6.75 24.24 -9.65
C PRO A 38 -6.44 22.90 -8.96
N GLU A 39 -7.08 21.78 -9.37
CA GLU A 39 -6.97 20.52 -8.61
C GLU A 39 -5.57 19.88 -8.66
N ARG A 40 -4.92 19.94 -9.83
CA ARG A 40 -3.55 19.45 -10.01
C ARG A 40 -2.56 20.24 -9.17
N ASP A 41 -2.69 21.56 -9.16
CA ASP A 41 -1.78 22.44 -8.43
C ASP A 41 -1.95 22.26 -6.92
N LEU A 42 -3.19 22.05 -6.45
CA LEU A 42 -3.47 21.68 -5.05
C LEU A 42 -2.82 20.34 -4.65
N LEU A 43 -2.88 19.34 -5.52
CA LEU A 43 -2.27 18.03 -5.28
C LEU A 43 -0.74 18.11 -5.25
N TYR A 44 -0.16 18.91 -6.15
CA TYR A 44 1.27 19.16 -6.18
C TYR A 44 1.75 19.93 -4.94
N GLU A 45 1.01 20.95 -4.51
CA GLU A 45 1.25 21.68 -3.25
C GLU A 45 1.28 20.73 -2.05
N GLU A 46 0.33 19.79 -1.95
CA GLU A 46 0.31 18.78 -0.89
C GLU A 46 1.52 17.85 -0.93
N ALA A 47 1.94 17.43 -2.12
CA ALA A 47 3.09 16.55 -2.29
C ALA A 47 4.41 17.25 -1.90
N LEU A 48 4.58 18.52 -2.29
CA LEU A 48 5.71 19.36 -1.87
C LEU A 48 5.71 19.54 -0.35
N TYR A 49 4.57 19.86 0.26
CA TYR A 49 4.44 20.03 1.70
C TYR A 49 4.80 18.74 2.46
N THR A 50 4.42 17.59 1.92
CA THR A 50 4.74 16.27 2.49
C THR A 50 6.25 16.00 2.52
N ILE A 51 6.99 16.39 1.47
CA ILE A 51 8.45 16.23 1.42
C ILE A 51 9.13 17.23 2.37
N LEU A 52 8.70 18.49 2.36
CA LEU A 52 9.31 19.56 3.18
C LEU A 52 9.19 19.33 4.68
N HIS A 53 8.08 18.71 5.11
CA HIS A 53 7.82 18.42 6.53
C HIS A 53 8.05 16.96 6.89
N ARG A 54 8.97 16.27 6.19
CA ARG A 54 9.39 14.91 6.56
C ARG A 54 9.94 14.87 7.99
N LEU A 55 9.50 13.86 8.75
CA LEU A 55 9.98 13.56 10.10
C LEU A 55 10.59 12.15 10.16
N GLY A 56 11.50 11.94 11.10
CA GLY A 56 12.13 10.66 11.37
C GLY A 56 13.19 10.25 10.34
N GLN A 57 13.96 9.22 10.69
CA GLN A 57 14.96 8.65 9.80
C GLN A 57 14.30 7.92 8.61
N PRO A 58 14.86 8.05 7.38
CA PRO A 58 14.42 7.28 6.23
C PRO A 58 14.44 5.76 6.47
N GLU A 59 13.39 5.05 6.03
CA GLU A 59 13.43 3.59 5.98
C GLU A 59 14.51 3.08 5.01
N PRO A 60 15.06 1.86 5.18
CA PRO A 60 16.18 1.35 4.38
C PRO A 60 15.97 1.38 2.87
N ASN A 61 14.74 1.15 2.41
CA ASN A 61 14.38 1.11 0.98
C ASN A 61 13.83 2.44 0.45
N HIS A 62 13.89 3.51 1.26
CA HIS A 62 13.32 4.82 0.92
C HIS A 62 14.41 5.83 0.59
N VAL A 63 14.07 6.77 -0.27
CA VAL A 63 14.98 7.84 -0.70
C VAL A 63 15.25 8.78 0.47
N LYS A 64 16.53 9.11 0.68
CA LYS A 64 16.97 9.97 1.79
C LYS A 64 16.94 11.45 1.42
N GLU A 65 17.46 11.77 0.24
CA GLU A 65 17.63 13.14 -0.25
C GLU A 65 16.28 13.75 -0.66
N ALA A 66 15.94 14.90 -0.08
CA ALA A 66 14.71 15.60 -0.43
C ALA A 66 14.75 16.17 -1.86
N SER A 67 15.94 16.54 -2.36
CA SER A 67 16.13 17.08 -3.72
C SER A 67 15.75 16.06 -4.79
N GLU A 68 16.06 14.78 -4.59
CA GLU A 68 15.69 13.70 -5.50
C GLU A 68 14.17 13.52 -5.57
N LEU A 69 13.49 13.58 -4.42
CA LEU A 69 12.03 13.49 -4.34
C LEU A 69 11.35 14.70 -5.02
N LEU A 70 11.91 15.90 -4.83
CA LEU A 70 11.40 17.13 -5.46
C LEU A 70 11.57 17.10 -6.99
N CYS A 71 12.71 16.61 -7.47
CA CYS A 71 12.97 16.44 -8.90
C CYS A 71 12.00 15.43 -9.53
N TYR A 72 11.82 14.27 -8.89
CA TYR A 72 10.84 13.27 -9.32
C TYR A 72 9.42 13.84 -9.37
N LEU A 73 8.99 14.59 -8.34
CA LEU A 73 7.66 15.21 -8.35
C LEU A 73 7.47 16.18 -9.49
N GLN A 74 8.48 17.01 -9.77
CA GLN A 74 8.43 17.97 -10.86
C GLN A 74 8.20 17.27 -12.21
N GLU A 75 8.92 16.18 -12.46
CA GLU A 75 8.76 15.35 -13.67
C GLU A 75 7.40 14.64 -13.69
N ALA A 76 6.96 14.10 -12.55
CA ALA A 76 5.70 13.37 -12.43
C ALA A 76 4.47 14.24 -12.72
N PHE A 77 4.51 15.50 -12.30
CA PHE A 77 3.44 16.48 -12.53
C PHE A 77 3.65 17.32 -13.80
N GLN A 78 4.78 17.14 -14.50
CA GLN A 78 5.16 17.90 -15.70
C GLN A 78 5.14 19.43 -15.47
N VAL A 79 5.66 19.85 -14.31
CA VAL A 79 5.69 21.25 -13.87
C VAL A 79 6.95 21.94 -14.39
N GLN A 80 6.80 23.14 -14.93
CA GLN A 80 7.95 23.91 -15.43
C GLN A 80 8.87 24.35 -14.28
N PRO A 81 10.19 24.48 -14.49
CA PRO A 81 11.14 24.85 -13.43
C PRO A 81 10.77 26.14 -12.69
N GLU A 82 10.31 27.16 -13.39
CA GLU A 82 9.93 28.45 -12.82
C GLU A 82 8.67 28.31 -11.94
N GLU A 83 7.69 27.53 -12.39
CA GLU A 83 6.46 27.23 -11.66
C GLU A 83 6.76 26.38 -10.41
N HIS A 84 7.63 25.36 -10.54
CA HIS A 84 8.09 24.55 -9.41
C HIS A 84 8.73 25.43 -8.33
N GLN A 85 9.63 26.34 -8.70
CA GLN A 85 10.29 27.23 -7.75
C GLN A 85 9.30 28.16 -7.04
N GLN A 86 8.33 28.73 -7.76
CA GLN A 86 7.29 29.58 -7.18
C GLN A 86 6.42 28.81 -6.19
N MET A 87 5.95 27.61 -6.57
CA MET A 87 5.14 26.78 -5.69
C MET A 87 5.93 26.29 -4.47
N LEU A 88 7.18 25.87 -4.65
CA LEU A 88 8.04 25.44 -3.56
C LEU A 88 8.27 26.57 -2.54
N GLN A 89 8.48 27.80 -3.02
CA GLN A 89 8.63 28.97 -2.16
C GLN A 89 7.34 29.26 -1.39
N ARG A 90 6.18 29.22 -2.08
CA ARG A 90 4.87 29.38 -1.44
C ARG A 90 4.64 28.34 -0.34
N VAL A 91 4.97 27.08 -0.60
CA VAL A 91 4.80 25.99 0.37
C VAL A 91 5.73 26.17 1.58
N ARG A 92 6.95 26.68 1.39
CA ARG A 92 7.87 27.02 2.50
C ARG A 92 7.35 28.12 3.42
N GLU A 93 6.54 29.02 2.87
CA GLU A 93 5.92 30.13 3.61
C GLU A 93 4.63 29.70 4.34
N LEU A 94 4.09 28.52 4.05
CA LEU A 94 2.95 27.98 4.78
C LEU A 94 3.30 27.65 6.22
N GLU A 95 2.30 27.71 7.10
CA GLU A 95 2.43 27.28 8.48
C GLU A 95 2.83 25.80 8.55
N LYS A 96 3.81 25.51 9.43
CA LYS A 96 4.23 24.14 9.72
C LYS A 96 3.06 23.34 10.30
N PRO A 97 2.97 22.04 10.02
CA PRO A 97 1.95 21.22 10.65
C PRO A 97 2.26 21.05 12.13
N ILE A 98 1.24 20.73 12.92
CA ILE A 98 1.47 20.27 14.29
C ILE A 98 2.03 18.85 14.19
N PHE A 99 3.25 18.66 14.66
CA PHE A 99 3.90 17.36 14.68
C PHE A 99 3.39 16.55 15.88
N CYS A 100 3.08 15.28 15.64
CA CYS A 100 2.69 14.37 16.71
C CYS A 100 3.39 13.03 16.58
N LEU A 101 3.74 12.44 17.72
CA LEU A 101 4.14 11.05 17.85
C LEU A 101 2.91 10.24 18.28
N LYS A 102 2.44 9.38 17.39
CA LYS A 102 1.45 8.35 17.73
C LYS A 102 2.19 7.18 18.36
N ALA A 103 2.08 7.04 19.67
CA ALA A 103 2.75 6.01 20.46
C ALA A 103 1.73 4.96 20.92
N THR A 104 1.94 3.71 20.54
CA THR A 104 1.12 2.58 20.98
C THR A 104 1.91 1.72 21.96
N VAL A 105 1.44 1.66 23.20
CA VAL A 105 1.99 0.75 24.22
C VAL A 105 1.29 -0.59 24.05
N LYS A 106 1.96 -1.54 23.39
CA LYS A 106 1.33 -2.83 23.04
C LYS A 106 1.34 -3.76 24.23
N GLN A 107 2.52 -4.15 24.68
CA GLN A 107 2.69 -5.17 25.72
C GLN A 107 4.07 -5.06 26.35
N ALA A 108 4.23 -5.60 27.54
CA ALA A 108 5.54 -5.87 28.12
C ALA A 108 5.70 -7.36 28.40
N LYS A 109 6.94 -7.80 28.59
CA LYS A 109 7.24 -9.19 28.95
C LYS A 109 8.40 -9.26 29.91
N GLY A 110 8.36 -10.26 30.79
CA GLY A 110 9.42 -10.54 31.75
C GLY A 110 9.69 -9.39 32.72
N ILE A 111 8.66 -8.60 33.05
CA ILE A 111 8.82 -7.54 34.06
C ILE A 111 9.03 -8.16 35.44
N LEU A 112 9.58 -7.39 36.36
CA LEU A 112 9.83 -7.84 37.74
C LEU A 112 8.51 -7.99 38.50
N GLY A 113 8.35 -9.07 39.25
CA GLY A 113 7.27 -9.19 40.23
C GLY A 113 7.64 -8.49 41.52
N LYS A 114 6.83 -7.54 41.95
CA LYS A 114 7.04 -6.79 43.20
C LYS A 114 6.08 -7.16 44.30
N ASP A 115 4.90 -7.66 43.94
CA ASP A 115 3.93 -8.13 44.91
C ASP A 115 4.42 -9.38 45.65
N VAL A 116 3.83 -9.60 46.84
CA VAL A 116 3.99 -10.86 47.60
C VAL A 116 3.59 -12.11 46.80
N SER A 117 2.75 -11.94 45.77
CA SER A 117 2.33 -13.01 44.87
C SER A 117 3.45 -13.47 43.92
N GLY A 118 4.53 -12.68 43.79
CA GLY A 118 5.55 -12.83 42.76
C GLY A 118 5.13 -12.25 41.39
N PHE A 119 3.96 -11.62 41.31
CA PHE A 119 3.48 -10.88 40.14
C PHE A 119 3.53 -9.36 40.41
N SER A 120 2.96 -8.59 39.47
CA SER A 120 2.79 -7.13 39.56
C SER A 120 1.47 -6.74 38.91
N ASP A 121 0.98 -5.56 39.25
CA ASP A 121 -0.13 -4.81 38.67
C ASP A 121 0.39 -3.63 37.80
N PRO A 122 1.10 -3.89 36.67
CA PRO A 122 1.78 -2.85 35.90
C PRO A 122 0.85 -1.84 35.20
N TYR A 123 1.28 -0.58 35.19
CA TYR A 123 0.80 0.48 34.32
C TYR A 123 1.95 1.39 33.85
N CYS A 124 1.74 2.12 32.74
CA CYS A 124 2.73 3.02 32.17
C CYS A 124 2.28 4.48 32.26
N LEU A 125 3.23 5.38 32.48
CA LEU A 125 3.12 6.83 32.31
C LEU A 125 4.00 7.24 31.14
N LEU A 126 3.50 8.05 30.20
CA LEU A 126 4.26 8.45 29.02
C LEU A 126 4.03 9.90 28.57
N GLY A 127 5.03 10.50 27.93
CA GLY A 127 4.99 11.87 27.42
C GLY A 127 6.22 12.24 26.56
N ILE A 128 6.27 13.48 26.05
CA ILE A 128 7.43 14.03 25.32
C ILE A 128 8.12 15.13 26.14
N GLU A 129 9.42 14.95 26.41
CA GLU A 129 10.29 15.95 27.04
C GLU A 129 10.97 16.81 26.00
N GLN A 130 10.70 18.13 26.07
CA GLN A 130 11.30 19.13 25.20
C GLN A 130 12.29 19.97 26.01
N LYS A 131 13.56 19.96 25.61
CA LYS A 131 14.59 20.81 26.24
C LYS A 131 14.41 22.26 25.77
N VAL A 132 13.68 23.07 26.53
CA VAL A 132 13.54 24.50 26.24
C VAL A 132 14.89 25.20 26.43
N GLY A 133 15.52 25.61 25.32
CA GLY A 133 16.73 26.41 25.33
C GLY A 133 16.52 27.72 26.09
N VAL A 134 17.26 27.94 27.18
CA VAL A 134 17.29 29.25 27.85
C VAL A 134 18.03 30.22 26.93
N PRO A 135 17.49 31.42 26.60
CA PRO A 135 18.21 32.40 25.81
C PRO A 135 19.44 32.90 26.57
N GLU A 136 20.62 32.81 25.95
CA GLU A 136 21.86 33.39 26.46
C GLU A 136 21.77 34.92 26.44
N GLY A 137 21.62 35.55 27.61
CA GLY A 137 21.57 37.01 27.67
C GLY A 137 21.21 37.62 29.03
N SER A 138 21.93 37.29 30.10
CA SER A 138 22.11 38.23 31.23
C SER A 138 23.23 37.76 32.18
N PRO A 139 24.24 38.59 32.47
CA PRO A 139 25.28 38.25 33.44
C PRO A 139 24.86 38.77 34.83
N VAL A 140 24.73 37.93 35.87
CA VAL A 140 25.07 38.27 37.27
C VAL A 140 25.00 37.02 38.18
N SER A 141 26.10 36.83 38.92
CA SER A 141 26.32 35.98 40.11
C SER A 141 26.58 34.48 39.91
N ARG A 142 27.87 34.16 39.88
CA ARG A 142 28.43 32.83 40.18
C ARG A 142 28.11 32.45 41.64
N ARG A 143 27.14 31.57 41.86
CA ARG A 143 27.07 30.72 43.05
C ARG A 143 27.10 29.26 42.60
N ARG A 144 28.02 28.47 43.17
CA ARG A 144 28.20 27.04 42.92
C ARG A 144 26.86 26.31 43.00
N GLN A 145 26.28 25.98 41.85
CA GLN A 145 25.06 25.18 41.72
C GLN A 145 25.45 23.76 41.30
N LYS A 146 25.14 22.80 42.17
CA LYS A 146 25.20 21.35 41.88
C LYS A 146 24.35 21.08 40.64
N ALA A 147 24.77 20.15 39.79
CA ALA A 147 24.12 19.79 38.53
C ALA A 147 22.62 19.52 38.73
N VAL A 148 21.79 20.50 38.34
CA VAL A 148 20.33 20.37 38.27
C VAL A 148 20.02 20.17 36.79
N VAL A 149 19.66 18.93 36.44
CA VAL A 149 19.11 18.57 35.14
C VAL A 149 17.81 19.37 34.98
N ARG A 150 17.80 20.26 33.98
CA ARG A 150 16.66 21.13 33.67
C ARG A 150 15.77 20.44 32.62
N HIS A 151 14.47 20.74 32.71
CA HIS A 151 13.39 20.58 31.73
C HIS A 151 12.58 19.27 31.81
N THR A 152 11.55 19.23 32.68
CA THR A 152 10.55 18.14 32.77
C THR A 152 9.23 18.57 32.10
N ILE A 153 8.54 17.60 31.50
CA ILE A 153 7.29 17.70 30.70
C ILE A 153 6.13 18.32 31.52
N PRO A 154 5.28 19.19 30.93
CA PRO A 154 4.03 19.64 31.55
C PRO A 154 3.07 18.48 31.89
N GLU A 155 2.40 18.53 33.04
CA GLU A 155 1.49 17.46 33.49
C GLU A 155 0.25 17.28 32.61
N GLU A 156 -0.16 18.33 31.90
CA GLU A 156 -1.28 18.28 30.95
C GLU A 156 -0.97 17.41 29.71
N GLU A 157 0.31 17.08 29.49
CA GLU A 157 0.79 16.30 28.33
C GLU A 157 1.16 14.85 28.69
N THR A 158 1.01 14.46 29.97
CA THR A 158 1.34 13.11 30.46
C THR A 158 0.14 12.18 30.37
N HIS A 159 0.34 11.00 29.79
CA HIS A 159 -0.71 10.00 29.59
C HIS A 159 -0.44 8.76 30.44
N ARG A 160 -1.51 8.07 30.86
CA ARG A 160 -1.46 6.85 31.69
C ARG A 160 -2.21 5.72 31.01
N THR A 161 -1.62 4.51 30.98
CA THR A 161 -2.32 3.31 30.51
C THR A 161 -3.23 2.72 31.58
N GLN A 162 -4.09 1.77 31.19
CA GLN A 162 -4.78 0.94 32.17
C GLN A 162 -3.80 0.13 33.02
N VAL A 163 -4.24 -0.21 34.23
CA VAL A 163 -3.53 -1.15 35.11
C VAL A 163 -3.90 -2.56 34.69
N LYS A 164 -2.91 -3.44 34.57
CA LYS A 164 -3.12 -4.87 34.29
C LYS A 164 -2.75 -5.65 35.52
N THR A 165 -3.70 -6.35 36.12
CA THR A 165 -3.48 -6.99 37.42
C THR A 165 -2.75 -8.32 37.30
N GLN A 166 -1.89 -8.63 38.27
CA GLN A 166 -1.23 -9.91 38.54
C GLN A 166 -0.60 -10.53 37.29
N THR A 167 0.22 -9.77 36.58
CA THR A 167 0.88 -10.23 35.36
C THR A 167 2.30 -9.69 35.22
N LEU A 168 3.20 -10.56 34.74
CA LEU A 168 4.54 -10.16 34.31
C LEU A 168 4.64 -9.96 32.79
N ASN A 169 3.52 -10.13 32.08
CA ASN A 169 3.42 -9.98 30.63
C ASN A 169 2.15 -9.21 30.27
N PRO A 170 2.02 -7.94 30.71
CA PRO A 170 0.83 -7.15 30.46
C PRO A 170 0.64 -6.85 28.98
N VAL A 171 -0.62 -6.85 28.53
CA VAL A 171 -1.03 -6.43 27.19
C VAL A 171 -2.02 -5.27 27.34
N TRP A 172 -1.63 -4.10 26.86
CA TRP A 172 -2.42 -2.86 26.89
C TRP A 172 -3.10 -2.59 25.55
N ASP A 173 -2.31 -2.56 24.47
CA ASP A 173 -2.74 -2.14 23.13
C ASP A 173 -3.40 -0.75 23.12
N GLU A 174 -2.81 0.18 23.87
CA GLU A 174 -3.32 1.54 24.05
C GLU A 174 -2.50 2.55 23.24
N THR A 175 -3.18 3.43 22.49
CA THR A 175 -2.56 4.42 21.60
C THR A 175 -2.74 5.84 22.13
N PHE A 176 -1.66 6.61 22.15
CA PHE A 176 -1.60 8.00 22.58
C PHE A 176 -1.03 8.88 21.47
N ILE A 177 -1.49 10.13 21.38
CA ILE A 177 -1.01 11.10 20.40
C ILE A 177 -0.34 12.24 21.16
N LEU A 178 0.98 12.31 21.07
CA LEU A 178 1.80 13.27 21.80
C LEU A 178 2.27 14.36 20.85
N GLU A 179 1.96 15.62 21.13
CA GLU A 179 2.37 16.76 20.29
C GLU A 179 3.78 17.22 20.66
N PHE A 180 4.55 17.69 19.68
CA PHE A 180 5.88 18.24 19.91
C PHE A 180 6.23 19.32 18.88
N GLU A 181 7.13 20.24 19.23
CA GLU A 181 7.50 21.35 18.33
C GLU A 181 8.76 21.03 17.52
N ASP A 182 9.77 20.46 18.17
CA ASP A 182 11.09 20.24 17.58
C ASP A 182 11.58 18.80 17.80
N ILE A 183 11.74 18.07 16.69
CA ILE A 183 12.23 16.68 16.69
C ILE A 183 13.65 16.54 17.25
N THR A 184 14.49 17.57 17.15
CA THR A 184 15.91 17.49 17.56
C THR A 184 16.08 17.57 19.08
N ASN A 185 15.20 18.30 19.75
CA ASN A 185 15.25 18.55 21.19
C ASN A 185 14.19 17.77 21.98
N ALA A 186 13.37 16.96 21.30
CA ALA A 186 12.31 16.15 21.89
C ALA A 186 12.76 14.71 22.18
N SER A 187 12.41 14.22 23.37
CA SER A 187 12.62 12.83 23.80
C SER A 187 11.30 12.22 24.26
N PHE A 188 11.00 10.99 23.88
CA PHE A 188 9.86 10.22 24.35
C PHE A 188 10.27 9.54 25.65
N HIS A 189 9.42 9.65 26.67
CA HIS A 189 9.62 9.03 27.97
C HIS A 189 8.44 8.13 28.27
N LEU A 190 8.72 6.91 28.74
CA LEU A 190 7.75 5.99 29.30
C LEU A 190 8.31 5.41 30.58
N ASP A 191 7.61 5.59 31.69
CA ASP A 191 7.91 4.97 32.98
C ASP A 191 6.85 3.92 33.31
N MET A 192 7.27 2.74 33.73
CA MET A 192 6.41 1.63 34.14
C MET A 192 6.44 1.45 35.66
N TRP A 193 5.26 1.29 36.23
CA TRP A 193 5.01 1.26 37.67
C TRP A 193 4.11 0.10 38.02
N ASP A 194 4.31 -0.46 39.20
CA ASP A 194 3.48 -1.48 39.82
C ASP A 194 2.51 -0.82 40.82
N LEU A 195 1.20 -1.08 40.68
CA LEU A 195 0.20 -0.49 41.56
C LEU A 195 0.11 -1.27 42.88
N ASP A 196 0.48 -0.63 43.99
CA ASP A 196 0.38 -1.27 45.31
C ASP A 196 -1.08 -1.24 45.81
N THR A 197 -1.75 -2.40 45.81
CA THR A 197 -3.09 -2.52 46.39
C THR A 197 -3.04 -2.58 47.92
N VAL A 198 -2.80 -1.44 48.58
CA VAL A 198 -3.02 -1.36 50.03
C VAL A 198 -4.53 -1.38 50.32
N GLU A 199 -5.03 -2.49 50.90
CA GLU A 199 -6.25 -2.47 51.71
C GLU A 199 -6.08 -1.41 52.83
N SER A 200 -6.54 -0.18 52.60
CA SER A 200 -6.55 0.85 53.63
C SER A 200 -7.97 1.39 53.85
N VAL A 201 -8.53 0.87 54.93
CA VAL A 201 -9.48 1.48 55.86
C VAL A 201 -9.73 2.98 55.61
N ARG A 202 -10.99 3.29 55.31
CA ARG A 202 -11.65 4.60 55.43
C ARG A 202 -10.99 5.53 56.46
N HIS A 203 -10.56 6.72 56.06
CA HIS A 203 -11.08 8.01 56.56
C HIS A 203 -10.18 9.20 56.14
N LYS A 204 -10.86 10.24 55.62
CA LYS A 204 -10.50 11.67 55.59
C LYS A 204 -9.54 12.17 54.49
N LEU A 205 -10.14 12.77 53.45
CA LEU A 205 -9.94 14.18 53.06
C LEU A 205 -11.04 14.54 52.03
N GLY A 206 -11.97 15.48 52.22
CA GLY A 206 -12.03 16.53 53.22
C GLY A 206 -11.12 17.71 52.88
N GLU A 207 -11.48 18.42 51.80
CA GLU A 207 -11.18 19.85 51.55
C GLU A 207 -9.75 20.31 51.15
N LEU A 208 -9.77 21.22 50.16
CA LEU A 208 -8.81 22.28 49.78
C LEU A 208 -7.60 21.87 48.91
N THR A 209 -7.52 22.24 47.63
CA THR A 209 -7.23 23.57 47.04
C THR A 209 -5.90 24.20 47.50
N ASP A 210 -4.78 23.81 46.89
CA ASP A 210 -3.69 24.76 46.58
C ASP A 210 -2.67 24.16 45.58
N LEU A 211 -2.36 24.91 44.52
CA LEU A 211 -1.68 24.44 43.30
C LEU A 211 -0.16 24.71 43.30
N HIS A 212 0.52 24.27 44.36
CA HIS A 212 1.99 24.36 44.48
C HIS A 212 2.68 23.01 44.75
N GLY A 213 2.04 21.89 44.35
CA GLY A 213 2.39 20.52 44.78
C GLY A 213 3.18 19.63 43.80
N LEU A 214 3.45 20.02 42.56
CA LEU A 214 3.92 19.08 41.52
C LEU A 214 5.43 18.72 41.62
N ARG A 215 6.24 19.65 42.13
CA ARG A 215 7.64 19.38 42.52
C ARG A 215 7.75 18.45 43.73
N ARG A 216 6.65 18.36 44.49
CA ARG A 216 6.48 17.48 45.63
C ARG A 216 5.97 16.13 45.13
N ILE A 217 4.93 16.02 44.31
CA ILE A 217 4.40 14.74 43.80
C ILE A 217 5.42 13.88 43.02
N PHE A 218 6.25 14.42 42.11
CA PHE A 218 7.32 13.64 41.45
C PHE A 218 8.48 13.20 42.37
N LYS A 219 8.53 13.75 43.59
CA LYS A 219 9.53 13.43 44.64
C LYS A 219 8.91 12.83 45.90
N GLU A 220 7.59 12.88 46.04
CA GLU A 220 6.74 12.37 47.13
C GLU A 220 6.08 11.06 46.74
N ALA A 221 5.84 10.82 45.44
CA ALA A 221 5.89 9.49 44.85
C ALA A 221 7.34 8.95 44.83
N ARG A 222 8.14 9.26 45.85
CA ARG A 222 9.44 8.65 46.12
C ARG A 222 9.70 8.57 47.63
N LYS A 223 8.74 8.96 48.49
CA LYS A 223 9.05 9.14 49.92
C LYS A 223 7.96 8.94 50.97
N ASP A 224 6.69 8.68 50.62
CA ASP A 224 5.69 8.36 51.65
C ASP A 224 5.10 6.95 51.46
N LYS A 225 4.94 6.24 52.59
CA LYS A 225 4.60 4.82 52.69
C LYS A 225 3.25 4.52 52.00
N GLY A 226 3.26 3.61 51.03
CA GLY A 226 2.14 3.28 50.12
C GLY A 226 2.45 3.59 48.64
N GLN A 227 3.75 3.62 48.30
CA GLN A 227 4.38 3.99 47.04
C GLN A 227 4.38 2.92 45.95
N ASP A 228 3.52 2.97 44.92
CA ASP A 228 3.63 2.17 43.68
C ASP A 228 5.11 1.93 43.25
N ASP A 229 5.47 0.66 43.03
CA ASP A 229 6.84 0.22 42.83
C ASP A 229 7.35 0.47 41.40
N PHE A 230 8.56 1.02 41.26
CA PHE A 230 9.12 1.29 39.93
C PHE A 230 9.63 0.02 39.24
N LEU A 231 9.10 -0.27 38.04
CA LEU A 231 9.44 -1.45 37.25
C LEU A 231 10.56 -1.17 36.24
N GLY A 232 10.52 -0.03 35.58
CA GLY A 232 11.55 0.42 34.63
C GLY A 232 11.07 1.51 33.69
N ASN A 233 11.93 2.00 32.81
CA ASN A 233 11.58 3.03 31.83
C ASN A 233 12.19 2.84 30.45
N VAL A 234 11.65 3.58 29.48
CA VAL A 234 12.14 3.68 28.11
C VAL A 234 12.27 5.16 27.77
N MET A 235 13.47 5.59 27.37
CA MET A 235 13.73 6.98 26.94
C MET A 235 14.36 6.98 25.55
N LEU A 236 13.70 7.63 24.59
CA LEU A 236 14.10 7.60 23.17
C LEU A 236 14.14 9.02 22.61
N ARG A 237 15.22 9.40 21.93
CA ARG A 237 15.27 10.68 21.21
C ARG A 237 14.44 10.58 19.93
N LEU A 238 13.58 11.56 19.68
CA LEU A 238 12.66 11.53 18.55
C LEU A 238 13.40 11.57 17.21
N GLN A 239 14.52 12.30 17.13
CA GLN A 239 15.40 12.36 15.96
C GLN A 239 16.05 11.02 15.55
N ASP A 240 16.14 10.06 16.47
CA ASP A 240 16.75 8.76 16.22
C ASP A 240 15.70 7.72 15.75
N LEU A 241 14.41 8.02 15.92
CA LEU A 241 13.30 7.17 15.50
C LEU A 241 13.08 7.23 14.00
N ARG A 242 12.53 6.16 13.44
CA ARG A 242 12.07 6.14 12.05
C ARG A 242 10.67 6.74 11.89
N CYS A 243 10.23 6.94 10.66
CA CYS A 243 8.85 7.39 10.36
C CYS A 243 7.77 6.50 11.01
N ARG A 244 7.99 5.18 10.99
CA ARG A 244 7.15 4.14 11.58
C ARG A 244 8.04 3.06 12.18
N GLU A 245 7.85 2.72 13.45
CA GLU A 245 8.71 1.79 14.17
C GLU A 245 7.85 0.87 15.04
N ASP A 246 8.21 -0.41 15.15
CA ASP A 246 7.43 -1.42 15.89
C ASP A 246 8.43 -2.44 16.44
N GLN A 247 8.86 -2.24 17.68
CA GLN A 247 9.97 -3.01 18.26
C GLN A 247 9.93 -3.12 19.78
N TRP A 248 10.69 -4.08 20.29
CA TRP A 248 10.90 -4.30 21.71
C TRP A 248 12.02 -3.42 22.22
N PHE A 249 11.76 -2.68 23.29
CA PHE A 249 12.71 -1.85 23.99
C PHE A 249 12.99 -2.44 25.38
N PRO A 250 14.27 -2.57 25.78
CA PRO A 250 14.60 -2.99 27.14
C PRO A 250 14.18 -1.92 28.15
N LEU A 251 13.75 -2.36 29.33
CA LEU A 251 13.42 -1.47 30.44
C LEU A 251 14.69 -1.10 31.23
N GLU A 252 14.93 0.20 31.38
CA GLU A 252 16.05 0.78 32.11
C GLU A 252 15.64 1.26 33.52
N PRO A 253 16.57 1.54 34.45
CA PRO A 253 17.99 1.22 34.37
C PRO A 253 18.25 -0.24 34.70
N CYS A 254 19.03 -0.92 33.86
CA CYS A 254 19.58 -2.23 34.20
C CYS A 254 20.64 -2.05 35.31
N THR A 255 20.36 -2.55 36.52
CA THR A 255 21.28 -2.45 37.68
C THR A 255 21.90 -3.81 38.00
N GLU A 256 22.95 -3.87 38.82
CA GLU A 256 23.54 -5.15 39.24
C GLU A 256 22.51 -6.07 39.92
N THR A 257 21.56 -5.49 40.67
CA THR A 257 20.48 -6.22 41.34
C THR A 257 19.40 -6.71 40.37
N TYR A 258 19.15 -5.95 39.29
CA TYR A 258 18.12 -6.24 38.30
C TYR A 258 18.72 -6.02 36.90
N PRO A 259 19.55 -6.97 36.42
CA PRO A 259 20.23 -6.82 35.13
C PRO A 259 19.28 -7.01 33.94
N ASP A 260 18.15 -7.68 34.15
CA ASP A 260 17.05 -7.81 33.21
C ASP A 260 15.75 -7.40 33.91
N ARG A 261 15.18 -6.27 33.50
CA ARG A 261 13.90 -5.74 34.00
C ARG A 261 12.73 -6.07 33.07
N GLY A 262 12.97 -6.87 32.04
CA GLY A 262 12.02 -7.13 30.98
C GLY A 262 12.09 -6.12 29.85
N GLN A 263 11.13 -6.25 28.94
CA GLN A 263 11.06 -5.45 27.71
C GLN A 263 9.65 -4.94 27.49
N CYS A 264 9.54 -3.75 26.88
CA CYS A 264 8.29 -3.15 26.47
C CYS A 264 8.22 -3.06 24.94
N HIS A 265 7.14 -3.58 24.34
CA HIS A 265 6.86 -3.51 22.91
C HIS A 265 6.11 -2.21 22.61
N LEU A 266 6.78 -1.32 21.88
CA LEU A 266 6.24 -0.01 21.53
C LEU A 266 6.19 0.13 20.02
N GLN A 267 5.10 0.73 19.55
CA GLN A 267 4.95 1.14 18.16
C GLN A 267 4.84 2.66 18.07
N PHE A 268 5.64 3.25 17.20
CA PHE A 268 5.69 4.68 16.96
C PHE A 268 5.35 5.01 15.52
N GLN A 269 4.66 6.13 15.32
CA GLN A 269 4.40 6.70 14.00
C GLN A 269 4.36 8.22 14.08
N PHE A 270 5.12 8.89 13.22
CA PHE A 270 5.03 10.35 13.09
C PHE A 270 3.83 10.75 12.23
N ILE A 271 2.93 11.56 12.80
CA ILE A 271 1.73 12.05 12.14
C ILE A 271 1.65 13.58 12.21
N HIS A 272 0.89 14.19 11.30
CA HIS A 272 0.69 15.63 11.21
C HIS A 272 -0.77 15.97 11.48
N LYS A 273 -1.00 16.94 12.37
CA LYS A 273 -2.30 17.62 12.51
C LYS A 273 -2.24 19.02 11.90
N ARG A 274 -3.41 19.56 11.55
CA ARG A 274 -3.61 20.95 11.10
C ARG A 274 -2.64 21.40 9.99
N ARG A 275 -2.50 20.61 8.93
CA ARG A 275 -1.70 21.01 7.76
C ARG A 275 -2.27 22.26 7.11
N ALA A 276 -1.38 23.13 6.65
CA ALA A 276 -1.76 24.42 6.09
C ALA A 276 -2.23 24.37 4.63
N THR A 277 -1.95 23.31 3.89
CA THR A 277 -2.32 23.16 2.47
C THR A 277 -3.84 23.13 2.26
N VAL A 278 -4.30 23.64 1.12
CA VAL A 278 -5.74 23.71 0.84
C VAL A 278 -6.35 22.32 0.66
N ALA A 279 -5.66 21.41 -0.05
CA ALA A 279 -6.11 20.03 -0.26
C ALA A 279 -6.40 19.30 1.08
N SER A 280 -5.53 19.52 2.07
CA SER A 280 -5.69 18.99 3.42
C SER A 280 -6.90 19.51 4.18
N ARG A 281 -7.35 20.74 3.90
CA ARG A 281 -8.48 21.38 4.58
C ARG A 281 -9.81 21.09 3.88
N SER A 282 -9.79 20.90 2.56
CA SER A 282 -11.00 20.77 1.74
C SER A 282 -11.38 19.34 1.40
N GLN A 283 -10.44 18.40 1.39
CA GLN A 283 -10.68 17.03 0.94
C GLN A 283 -10.31 15.96 1.99
N PRO A 284 -10.99 14.80 1.99
CA PRO A 284 -10.56 13.66 2.79
C PRO A 284 -9.14 13.21 2.43
N SER A 285 -8.33 12.87 3.45
CA SER A 285 -6.92 12.47 3.22
C SER A 285 -6.78 11.26 2.29
N TYR A 286 -7.77 10.37 2.30
CA TYR A 286 -7.85 9.23 1.37
C TYR A 286 -7.95 9.69 -0.09
N THR A 287 -8.82 10.66 -0.40
CA THR A 287 -9.03 11.17 -1.76
C THR A 287 -7.76 11.80 -2.32
N VAL A 288 -7.09 12.62 -1.51
CA VAL A 288 -5.82 13.25 -1.90
C VAL A 288 -4.73 12.19 -2.14
N HIS A 289 -4.63 11.19 -1.28
CA HIS A 289 -3.67 10.09 -1.46
C HIS A 289 -3.96 9.26 -2.71
N PHE A 290 -5.24 8.97 -2.97
CA PHE A 290 -5.67 8.26 -4.17
C PHE A 290 -5.28 9.01 -5.45
N HIS A 291 -5.56 10.32 -5.53
CA HIS A 291 -5.17 11.12 -6.68
C HIS A 291 -3.65 11.25 -6.82
N LEU A 292 -2.91 11.37 -5.72
CA LEU A 292 -1.45 11.35 -5.74
C LEU A 292 -0.94 10.03 -6.33
N LEU A 293 -1.47 8.89 -5.86
CA LEU A 293 -1.14 7.58 -6.41
C LEU A 293 -1.45 7.50 -7.91
N GLN A 294 -2.63 7.95 -8.35
CA GLN A 294 -2.99 7.93 -9.77
C GLN A 294 -2.01 8.75 -10.62
N GLN A 295 -1.62 9.94 -10.17
CA GLN A 295 -0.69 10.80 -10.89
C GLN A 295 0.69 10.15 -11.02
N LEU A 296 1.24 9.63 -9.92
CA LEU A 296 2.56 8.99 -9.93
C LEU A 296 2.56 7.73 -10.80
N VAL A 297 1.51 6.91 -10.70
CA VAL A 297 1.36 5.71 -11.55
C VAL A 297 1.25 6.09 -13.02
N SER A 298 0.49 7.13 -13.36
CA SER A 298 0.39 7.61 -14.74
C SER A 298 1.74 8.04 -15.29
N HIS A 299 2.58 8.68 -14.46
CA HIS A 299 3.94 9.03 -14.84
C HIS A 299 4.80 7.78 -15.10
N GLU A 300 4.83 6.82 -14.17
CA GLU A 300 5.59 5.57 -14.29
C GLU A 300 5.21 4.81 -15.56
N VAL A 301 3.92 4.67 -15.84
CA VAL A 301 3.41 4.03 -17.07
C VAL A 301 3.93 4.74 -18.32
N THR A 302 3.93 6.07 -18.33
CA THR A 302 4.37 6.87 -19.48
C THR A 302 5.87 6.69 -19.72
N GLN A 303 6.67 6.67 -18.66
CA GLN A 303 8.12 6.43 -18.74
C GLN A 303 8.45 5.04 -19.32
N HIS A 304 7.78 3.98 -18.83
CA HIS A 304 8.01 2.62 -19.32
C HIS A 304 7.58 2.45 -20.79
N GLN A 305 6.45 3.07 -21.18
CA GLN A 305 6.00 3.07 -22.57
C GLN A 305 6.98 3.79 -23.50
N ALA A 306 7.58 4.91 -23.06
CA ALA A 306 8.62 5.59 -23.81
C ALA A 306 9.90 4.73 -23.94
N GLY A 307 10.22 3.96 -22.91
CA GLY A 307 11.32 3.00 -22.89
C GLY A 307 11.09 1.70 -23.67
N GLY A 308 9.88 1.48 -24.21
CA GLY A 308 9.54 0.29 -25.01
C GLY A 308 9.33 -0.99 -24.18
N THR A 309 9.25 -0.89 -22.85
CA THR A 309 9.00 -2.00 -21.95
C THR A 309 7.55 -2.00 -21.45
N SER A 310 6.98 -3.18 -21.20
CA SER A 310 5.69 -3.28 -20.51
C SER A 310 5.89 -2.98 -19.03
N TRP A 311 5.16 -2.01 -18.49
CA TRP A 311 5.16 -1.71 -17.07
C TRP A 311 4.69 -2.93 -16.27
N ASP A 312 5.42 -3.27 -15.20
CA ASP A 312 5.20 -4.44 -14.35
C ASP A 312 4.37 -4.13 -13.09
N ALA A 313 3.77 -2.95 -13.05
CA ALA A 313 3.09 -2.38 -11.89
C ALA A 313 4.00 -2.05 -10.70
N SER A 314 5.32 -1.96 -10.90
CA SER A 314 6.24 -1.45 -9.89
C SER A 314 6.29 0.08 -9.89
N LEU A 315 6.46 0.64 -8.70
CA LEU A 315 6.70 2.07 -8.50
C LEU A 315 8.18 2.31 -8.21
N SER A 316 8.71 3.42 -8.70
CA SER A 316 10.08 3.84 -8.38
C SER A 316 10.24 4.09 -6.87
N PRO A 317 11.47 3.96 -6.32
CA PRO A 317 11.74 4.25 -4.90
C PRO A 317 11.27 5.66 -4.46
N GLN A 318 11.35 6.63 -5.37
CA GLN A 318 10.90 8.01 -5.17
C GLN A 318 9.38 8.05 -4.98
N ALA A 319 8.63 7.41 -5.88
CA ALA A 319 7.17 7.33 -5.80
C ALA A 319 6.70 6.62 -4.52
N VAL A 320 7.30 5.47 -4.21
CA VAL A 320 7.02 4.72 -2.99
C VAL A 320 7.28 5.58 -1.76
N THR A 321 8.39 6.32 -1.74
CA THR A 321 8.75 7.19 -0.61
C THR A 321 7.73 8.31 -0.42
N ILE A 322 7.32 8.99 -1.49
CA ILE A 322 6.35 10.09 -1.39
C ILE A 322 4.99 9.58 -0.89
N LEU A 323 4.51 8.46 -1.43
CA LEU A 323 3.25 7.85 -1.01
C LEU A 323 3.29 7.38 0.44
N PHE A 324 4.41 6.77 0.85
CA PHE A 324 4.65 6.36 2.23
C PHE A 324 4.65 7.55 3.19
N LEU A 325 5.35 8.63 2.85
CA LEU A 325 5.38 9.85 3.67
C LEU A 325 3.98 10.46 3.77
N HIS A 326 3.26 10.59 2.66
CA HIS A 326 1.90 11.12 2.67
C HIS A 326 0.98 10.27 3.54
N ALA A 327 1.00 8.94 3.37
CA ALA A 327 0.16 8.03 4.14
C ALA A 327 0.48 8.05 5.63
N THR A 328 1.76 7.99 5.98
CA THR A 328 2.22 7.96 7.37
C THR A 328 1.87 9.27 8.08
N GLN A 329 2.23 10.40 7.48
CA GLN A 329 2.01 11.70 8.09
C GLN A 329 0.51 12.09 8.15
N LYS A 330 -0.36 11.47 7.35
CA LYS A 330 -1.82 11.68 7.38
C LYS A 330 -2.57 10.62 8.20
N ASP A 331 -1.85 9.70 8.85
CA ASP A 331 -2.41 8.55 9.56
C ASP A 331 -3.41 7.73 8.70
N LEU A 332 -3.07 7.52 7.43
CA LEU A 332 -3.87 6.69 6.55
C LEU A 332 -3.68 5.21 6.89
N SER A 333 -4.76 4.55 7.30
CA SER A 333 -4.73 3.12 7.59
C SER A 333 -4.28 2.30 6.37
N ASP A 334 -3.61 1.17 6.63
CA ASP A 334 -3.18 0.22 5.59
C ASP A 334 -4.34 -0.25 4.68
N PHE A 335 -5.57 -0.30 5.21
CA PHE A 335 -6.79 -0.62 4.46
C PHE A 335 -7.08 0.40 3.35
N HIS A 336 -7.08 1.69 3.71
CA HIS A 336 -7.31 2.80 2.78
C HIS A 336 -6.21 2.89 1.72
N GLN A 337 -4.96 2.59 2.08
CA GLN A 337 -3.86 2.51 1.10
C GLN A 337 -4.08 1.36 0.12
N SER A 338 -4.48 0.18 0.60
CA SER A 338 -4.78 -0.99 -0.23
C SER A 338 -5.99 -0.75 -1.14
N MET A 339 -7.02 -0.07 -0.63
CA MET A 339 -8.18 0.35 -1.41
C MET A 339 -7.80 1.33 -2.53
N ALA A 340 -7.01 2.37 -2.22
CA ALA A 340 -6.54 3.32 -3.22
C ALA A 340 -5.72 2.62 -4.32
N GLN A 341 -4.82 1.70 -3.96
CA GLN A 341 -4.08 0.87 -4.90
C GLN A 341 -4.98 0.02 -5.76
N TRP A 342 -5.96 -0.65 -5.17
CA TRP A 342 -6.95 -1.44 -5.92
C TRP A 342 -7.69 -0.60 -6.94
N LEU A 343 -8.24 0.54 -6.54
CA LEU A 343 -9.02 1.40 -7.44
C LEU A 343 -8.17 1.97 -8.58
N ALA A 344 -6.94 2.37 -8.29
CA ALA A 344 -6.03 2.90 -9.30
C ALA A 344 -5.65 1.80 -10.30
N TYR A 345 -5.19 0.64 -9.80
CA TYR A 345 -4.66 -0.41 -10.65
C TYR A 345 -5.76 -1.17 -11.39
N SER A 346 -6.91 -1.44 -10.76
CA SER A 346 -8.04 -2.11 -11.42
C SER A 346 -8.59 -1.28 -12.58
N ARG A 347 -8.62 0.05 -12.46
CA ARG A 347 -9.03 0.95 -13.54
C ARG A 347 -7.98 1.00 -14.65
N LEU A 348 -6.71 1.09 -14.30
CA LEU A 348 -5.62 1.08 -15.28
C LEU A 348 -5.53 -0.25 -16.03
N TYR A 349 -5.77 -1.37 -15.37
CA TYR A 349 -5.75 -2.69 -15.99
C TYR A 349 -6.81 -2.83 -17.10
N GLN A 350 -7.91 -2.09 -17.00
CA GLN A 350 -8.95 -2.08 -18.02
C GLN A 350 -8.55 -1.29 -19.27
N SER A 351 -7.64 -0.30 -19.14
CA SER A 351 -7.18 0.55 -20.24
C SER A 351 -5.82 0.14 -20.80
N LEU A 352 -4.97 -0.53 -20.01
CA LEU A 352 -3.58 -0.85 -20.33
C LEU A 352 -3.27 -2.33 -20.02
N GLU A 353 -2.45 -2.95 -20.88
CA GLU A 353 -2.01 -4.33 -20.64
C GLU A 353 -0.77 -4.35 -19.75
N PHE A 354 -0.94 -4.82 -18.51
CA PHE A 354 0.12 -5.19 -17.59
C PHE A 354 -0.26 -6.47 -16.83
N PRO A 355 0.65 -7.11 -16.07
CA PRO A 355 0.34 -8.37 -15.38
C PRO A 355 -0.83 -8.22 -14.39
N SER A 356 -1.87 -9.04 -14.56
CA SER A 356 -3.03 -9.01 -13.65
C SER A 356 -2.69 -9.47 -12.23
N SER A 357 -1.59 -10.21 -12.06
CA SER A 357 -1.08 -10.65 -10.76
C SER A 357 -0.85 -9.51 -9.78
N CYS A 358 -0.57 -8.30 -10.28
CA CYS A 358 -0.33 -7.12 -9.45
C CYS A 358 -1.60 -6.66 -8.69
N LEU A 359 -2.79 -7.08 -9.15
CA LEU A 359 -4.05 -6.84 -8.47
C LEU A 359 -4.30 -7.77 -7.28
N LEU A 360 -3.54 -8.86 -7.14
CA LEU A 360 -3.74 -9.85 -6.08
C LEU A 360 -3.38 -9.29 -4.71
N HIS A 361 -2.28 -8.55 -4.58
CA HIS A 361 -1.87 -8.02 -3.29
C HIS A 361 -2.92 -7.05 -2.71
N PRO A 362 -3.36 -5.99 -3.43
CA PRO A 362 -4.39 -5.08 -2.93
C PRO A 362 -5.68 -5.80 -2.52
N ILE A 363 -6.17 -6.74 -3.33
CA ILE A 363 -7.44 -7.42 -3.05
C ILE A 363 -7.35 -8.37 -1.84
N THR A 364 -6.21 -9.05 -1.67
CA THR A 364 -5.98 -9.89 -0.48
C THR A 364 -5.82 -9.07 0.80
N SER A 365 -5.15 -7.90 0.72
CA SER A 365 -5.01 -6.98 1.85
C SER A 365 -6.37 -6.40 2.27
N ILE A 366 -7.23 -6.05 1.30
CA ILE A 366 -8.61 -5.60 1.57
C ILE A 366 -9.40 -6.69 2.29
N GLU A 367 -9.32 -7.95 1.85
CA GLU A 367 -10.04 -9.06 2.50
C GLU A 367 -9.54 -9.31 3.93
N TYR A 368 -8.22 -9.35 4.13
CA TYR A 368 -7.63 -9.60 5.46
C TYR A 368 -8.03 -8.54 6.48
N GLN A 369 -8.17 -7.29 6.04
CA GLN A 369 -8.50 -6.14 6.88
C GLN A 369 -9.98 -5.77 6.83
N TRP A 370 -10.83 -6.61 6.21
CA TRP A 370 -12.25 -6.34 6.04
C TRP A 370 -12.98 -6.41 7.37
N ILE A 371 -13.45 -5.25 7.85
CA ILE A 371 -14.26 -5.12 9.06
C ILE A 371 -15.52 -4.34 8.69
N GLN A 372 -16.68 -4.86 9.08
CA GLN A 372 -17.97 -4.23 8.82
C GLN A 372 -18.04 -2.82 9.41
N GLY A 373 -18.60 -1.87 8.65
CA GLY A 373 -18.86 -0.49 9.13
C GLY A 373 -17.69 0.49 9.06
N ARG A 374 -16.54 0.10 8.49
CA ARG A 374 -15.35 0.97 8.38
C ARG A 374 -15.42 2.03 7.27
N LEU A 375 -16.22 1.78 6.23
CA LEU A 375 -16.28 2.59 5.02
C LEU A 375 -17.47 3.55 4.99
N LYS A 376 -17.23 4.77 4.49
CA LYS A 376 -18.31 5.71 4.13
C LYS A 376 -19.11 5.20 2.92
N ALA A 377 -20.35 5.67 2.75
CA ALA A 377 -21.22 5.27 1.66
C ALA A 377 -20.56 5.45 0.27
N GLU A 378 -19.94 6.61 0.04
CA GLU A 378 -19.23 6.94 -1.20
C GLU A 378 -18.10 5.94 -1.51
N GLN A 379 -17.31 5.57 -0.49
CA GLN A 379 -16.21 4.61 -0.64
C GLN A 379 -16.74 3.21 -0.93
N ARG A 380 -17.86 2.81 -0.32
CA ARG A 380 -18.51 1.52 -0.59
C ARG A 380 -18.98 1.44 -2.04
N GLU A 381 -19.60 2.51 -2.53
CA GLU A 381 -20.05 2.60 -3.92
C GLU A 381 -18.89 2.59 -4.91
N GLU A 382 -17.81 3.32 -4.61
CA GLU A 382 -16.60 3.35 -5.44
C GLU A 382 -15.96 1.95 -5.56
N LEU A 383 -15.87 1.23 -4.44
CA LEU A 383 -15.35 -0.13 -4.41
C LEU A 383 -16.27 -1.12 -5.12
N ALA A 384 -17.58 -1.05 -4.90
CA ALA A 384 -18.58 -1.88 -5.59
C ALA A 384 -18.55 -1.69 -7.11
N THR A 385 -18.47 -0.43 -7.55
CA THR A 385 -18.36 -0.07 -8.96
C THR A 385 -17.07 -0.62 -9.57
N SER A 386 -15.95 -0.50 -8.85
CA SER A 386 -14.67 -1.06 -9.30
C SER A 386 -14.72 -2.59 -9.44
N PHE A 387 -15.28 -3.30 -8.46
CA PHE A 387 -15.46 -4.76 -8.53
C PHE A 387 -16.32 -5.18 -9.73
N THR A 388 -17.46 -4.53 -9.91
CA THR A 388 -18.39 -4.84 -11.01
C THR A 388 -17.76 -4.53 -12.37
N SER A 389 -17.08 -3.39 -12.49
CA SER A 389 -16.38 -2.98 -13.70
C SER A 389 -15.26 -3.94 -14.07
N LEU A 390 -14.43 -4.36 -13.10
CA LEU A 390 -13.36 -5.32 -13.36
C LEU A 390 -13.91 -6.71 -13.71
N LEU A 391 -14.98 -7.15 -13.04
CA LEU A 391 -15.64 -8.42 -13.35
C LEU A 391 -16.16 -8.43 -14.79
N ALA A 392 -16.89 -7.38 -15.18
CA ALA A 392 -17.41 -7.22 -16.54
C ALA A 392 -16.27 -7.19 -17.57
N TYR A 393 -15.18 -6.45 -17.28
CA TYR A 393 -14.01 -6.41 -18.14
C TYR A 393 -13.35 -7.79 -18.27
N GLY A 394 -13.09 -8.48 -17.17
CA GLY A 394 -12.51 -9.82 -17.15
C GLY A 394 -13.34 -10.83 -17.94
N LEU A 395 -14.67 -10.82 -17.77
CA LEU A 395 -15.58 -11.65 -18.56
C LEU A 395 -15.55 -11.30 -20.05
N SER A 396 -15.38 -10.02 -20.41
CA SER A 396 -15.24 -9.61 -21.81
C SER A 396 -13.94 -10.14 -22.45
N LEU A 397 -12.86 -10.24 -21.68
CA LEU A 397 -11.60 -10.84 -22.12
C LEU A 397 -11.75 -12.36 -22.28
N ILE A 398 -12.42 -13.04 -21.35
CA ILE A 398 -12.70 -14.48 -21.40
C ILE A 398 -13.61 -14.80 -22.59
N ARG A 399 -14.64 -13.98 -22.87
CA ARG A 399 -15.49 -14.12 -24.06
C ARG A 399 -14.67 -14.10 -25.36
N LYS A 400 -13.59 -13.32 -25.38
CA LYS A 400 -12.65 -13.20 -26.51
C LYS A 400 -11.37 -14.02 -26.32
N PHE A 401 -11.37 -15.08 -25.49
CA PHE A 401 -10.13 -15.76 -25.08
C PHE A 401 -9.30 -16.27 -26.26
N ARG A 402 -9.92 -16.70 -27.36
CA ARG A 402 -9.21 -17.20 -28.56
C ARG A 402 -8.33 -16.14 -29.21
N SER A 403 -8.69 -14.86 -29.11
CA SER A 403 -7.91 -13.75 -29.67
C SER A 403 -7.04 -13.06 -28.63
N VAL A 404 -7.49 -12.98 -27.37
CA VAL A 404 -6.75 -12.31 -26.28
C VAL A 404 -5.66 -13.21 -25.69
N PHE A 405 -5.92 -14.53 -25.60
CA PHE A 405 -5.03 -15.54 -25.02
C PHE A 405 -4.78 -16.69 -26.01
N PRO A 406 -4.17 -16.43 -27.18
CA PRO A 406 -3.92 -17.46 -28.18
C PRO A 406 -2.87 -18.47 -27.70
N LEU A 407 -3.12 -19.76 -27.90
CA LEU A 407 -2.18 -20.84 -27.54
C LEU A 407 -0.86 -20.79 -28.34
N SER A 408 -0.79 -19.98 -29.40
CA SER A 408 0.44 -19.74 -30.17
C SER A 408 1.46 -18.88 -29.42
N VAL A 409 1.06 -18.22 -28.33
CA VAL A 409 1.93 -17.40 -27.49
C VAL A 409 2.17 -18.14 -26.17
N SER A 410 3.44 -18.38 -25.83
CA SER A 410 3.86 -19.16 -24.65
C SER A 410 3.26 -18.65 -23.34
N ASP A 411 3.12 -17.33 -23.21
CA ASP A 411 2.72 -16.67 -21.96
C ASP A 411 1.19 -16.48 -21.86
N SER A 412 0.43 -16.81 -22.91
CA SER A 412 -1.01 -16.63 -22.91
C SER A 412 -1.76 -17.49 -21.89
N PRO A 413 -1.41 -18.78 -21.68
CA PRO A 413 -2.03 -19.60 -20.64
C PRO A 413 -1.81 -19.05 -19.22
N SER A 414 -0.60 -18.58 -18.91
CA SER A 414 -0.27 -18.02 -17.59
C SER A 414 -0.97 -16.68 -17.35
N ARG A 415 -1.13 -15.84 -18.39
CA ARG A 415 -1.92 -14.60 -18.33
C ARG A 415 -3.40 -14.88 -18.06
N LEU A 416 -3.99 -15.87 -18.73
CA LEU A 416 -5.38 -16.27 -18.48
C LEU A 416 -5.56 -16.82 -17.06
N GLN A 417 -4.65 -17.69 -16.61
CA GLN A 417 -4.66 -18.22 -15.25
C GLN A 417 -4.56 -17.11 -14.20
N SER A 418 -3.70 -16.12 -14.42
CA SER A 418 -3.53 -14.97 -13.53
C SER A 418 -4.81 -14.11 -13.46
N LEU A 419 -5.48 -13.88 -14.59
CA LEU A 419 -6.76 -13.17 -14.63
C LEU A 419 -7.84 -13.93 -13.86
N LEU A 420 -7.98 -15.24 -14.12
CA LEU A 420 -8.94 -16.08 -13.42
C LEU A 420 -8.67 -16.10 -11.91
N ARG A 421 -7.40 -16.12 -11.50
CA ARG A 421 -7.02 -16.07 -10.09
C ARG A 421 -7.50 -14.80 -9.40
N VAL A 422 -7.35 -13.64 -10.05
CA VAL A 422 -7.85 -12.35 -9.53
C VAL A 422 -9.37 -12.37 -9.43
N LEU A 423 -10.07 -12.81 -10.48
CA LEU A 423 -11.54 -12.86 -10.48
C LEU A 423 -12.08 -13.81 -9.41
N VAL A 424 -11.48 -14.99 -9.26
CA VAL A 424 -11.85 -15.96 -8.23
C VAL A 424 -11.60 -15.41 -6.84
N GLN A 425 -10.44 -14.78 -6.61
CA GLN A 425 -10.13 -14.19 -5.31
C GLN A 425 -11.14 -13.08 -4.98
N MET A 426 -11.37 -12.14 -5.90
CA MET A 426 -12.33 -11.05 -5.75
C MET A 426 -13.73 -11.56 -5.43
N CYS A 427 -14.29 -12.46 -6.24
CA CYS A 427 -15.66 -12.93 -6.06
C CYS A 427 -15.87 -13.81 -4.81
N LYS A 428 -14.79 -14.32 -4.19
CA LYS A 428 -14.87 -15.11 -2.94
C LYS A 428 -14.78 -14.24 -1.68
N MET A 429 -14.45 -12.97 -1.81
CA MET A 429 -14.27 -12.07 -0.68
C MET A 429 -15.58 -11.74 0.01
N LYS A 430 -15.51 -11.56 1.33
CA LYS A 430 -16.64 -11.04 2.12
C LYS A 430 -17.06 -9.66 1.60
N ALA A 431 -16.07 -8.82 1.28
CA ALA A 431 -16.28 -7.50 0.70
C ALA A 431 -17.13 -7.52 -0.57
N PHE A 432 -16.85 -8.47 -1.49
CA PHE A 432 -17.60 -8.59 -2.73
C PHE A 432 -19.03 -9.09 -2.48
N GLY A 433 -19.21 -10.09 -1.60
CA GLY A 433 -20.54 -10.58 -1.26
C GLY A 433 -21.43 -9.51 -0.61
N GLU A 434 -20.86 -8.64 0.22
CA GLU A 434 -21.58 -7.54 0.87
C GLU A 434 -21.87 -6.36 -0.06
N LEU A 435 -20.94 -6.02 -0.97
CA LEU A 435 -21.06 -4.86 -1.85
C LEU A 435 -21.75 -5.16 -3.19
N CYS A 436 -21.72 -6.41 -3.65
CA CYS A 436 -22.26 -6.85 -4.92
C CYS A 436 -23.20 -8.07 -4.75
N PRO A 437 -24.27 -7.96 -3.94
CA PRO A 437 -25.12 -9.11 -3.58
C PRO A 437 -25.87 -9.73 -4.77
N ASP A 438 -26.17 -8.94 -5.81
CA ASP A 438 -26.91 -9.39 -7.00
C ASP A 438 -26.03 -10.14 -8.01
N SER A 439 -24.73 -10.27 -7.76
CA SER A 439 -23.81 -10.92 -8.70
C SER A 439 -24.01 -12.43 -8.72
N ALA A 440 -24.26 -12.98 -9.91
CA ALA A 440 -24.33 -14.43 -10.10
C ALA A 440 -22.98 -15.12 -9.80
N PRO A 441 -22.98 -16.42 -9.45
CA PRO A 441 -21.76 -17.18 -9.20
C PRO A 441 -20.78 -17.14 -10.38
N LEU A 442 -19.51 -16.84 -10.10
CA LEU A 442 -18.46 -16.70 -11.11
C LEU A 442 -18.38 -17.89 -12.11
N PRO A 443 -18.49 -19.17 -11.71
CA PRO A 443 -18.46 -20.28 -12.67
C PRO A 443 -19.57 -20.22 -13.72
N GLN A 444 -20.76 -19.74 -13.34
CA GLN A 444 -21.89 -19.58 -14.27
C GLN A 444 -21.60 -18.43 -15.25
N LEU A 445 -21.12 -17.28 -14.74
CA LEU A 445 -20.74 -16.13 -15.57
C LEU A 445 -19.64 -16.47 -16.58
N VAL A 446 -18.62 -17.23 -16.15
CA VAL A 446 -17.53 -17.69 -17.04
C VAL A 446 -18.05 -18.65 -18.10
N SER A 447 -18.90 -19.61 -17.71
CA SER A 447 -19.50 -20.56 -18.65
C SER A 447 -20.33 -19.85 -19.72
N GLU A 448 -21.12 -18.84 -19.31
CA GLU A 448 -21.91 -18.04 -20.23
C GLU A 448 -21.04 -17.21 -21.17
N ALA A 449 -20.00 -16.53 -20.63
CA ALA A 449 -19.07 -15.75 -21.44
C ALA A 449 -18.37 -16.62 -22.51
N LEU A 450 -17.96 -17.85 -22.16
CA LEU A 450 -17.36 -18.80 -23.09
C LEU A 450 -18.34 -19.29 -24.15
N ARG A 451 -19.61 -19.55 -23.77
CA ARG A 451 -20.68 -19.96 -24.68
C ARG A 451 -20.95 -18.86 -25.70
N MET A 452 -21.22 -17.64 -25.24
CA MET A 452 -21.46 -16.48 -26.09
C MET A 452 -20.27 -16.21 -27.02
N GLY A 453 -19.05 -16.22 -26.48
CA GLY A 453 -17.83 -15.99 -27.25
C GLY A 453 -17.57 -17.05 -28.32
N THR A 454 -17.98 -18.29 -28.06
CA THR A 454 -17.87 -19.39 -29.05
C THR A 454 -18.87 -19.22 -30.18
N VAL A 455 -20.11 -18.83 -29.88
CA VAL A 455 -21.13 -18.51 -30.89
C VAL A 455 -20.69 -17.33 -31.77
N GLU A 456 -20.21 -16.24 -31.17
CA GLU A 456 -19.71 -15.08 -31.91
C GLU A 456 -18.53 -15.43 -32.82
N TRP A 457 -17.57 -16.20 -32.29
CA TRP A 457 -16.42 -16.65 -33.08
C TRP A 457 -16.87 -17.53 -34.25
N PHE A 458 -17.83 -18.45 -34.04
CA PHE A 458 -18.37 -19.29 -35.09
C PHE A 458 -19.01 -18.44 -36.22
N HIS A 459 -19.84 -17.46 -35.87
CA HIS A 459 -20.43 -16.55 -36.87
C HIS A 459 -19.38 -15.71 -37.61
N LEU A 460 -18.36 -15.22 -36.91
CA LEU A 460 -17.25 -14.51 -37.53
C LEU A 460 -16.51 -15.39 -38.54
N MET A 461 -16.22 -16.64 -38.17
CA MET A 461 -15.59 -17.60 -39.08
C MET A 461 -16.50 -17.94 -40.26
N GLN A 462 -17.80 -18.11 -40.02
CA GLN A 462 -18.79 -18.36 -41.07
C GLN A 462 -18.83 -17.20 -42.09
N GLN A 463 -18.82 -15.95 -41.63
CA GLN A 463 -18.79 -14.76 -42.50
C GLN A 463 -17.49 -14.69 -43.32
N HIS A 464 -16.34 -15.01 -42.72
CA HIS A 464 -15.06 -15.07 -43.44
C HIS A 464 -14.99 -16.19 -44.48
N HIS A 465 -15.80 -17.25 -44.33
CA HIS A 465 -15.84 -18.39 -45.24
C HIS A 465 -17.11 -18.40 -46.10
N GLN A 466 -17.91 -17.33 -46.11
CA GLN A 466 -18.96 -17.19 -47.11
C GLN A 466 -18.28 -17.05 -48.48
N PRO A 467 -18.53 -17.98 -49.43
CA PRO A 467 -18.10 -17.77 -50.80
C PRO A 467 -18.74 -16.48 -51.29
N MET A 468 -18.00 -15.64 -52.02
CA MET A 468 -18.61 -14.60 -52.85
C MET A 468 -19.69 -15.30 -53.69
N VAL A 469 -20.96 -15.09 -53.36
CA VAL A 469 -22.04 -15.47 -54.25
C VAL A 469 -21.86 -14.56 -55.46
N GLN A 470 -21.40 -15.13 -56.58
CA GLN A 470 -21.66 -14.54 -57.88
C GLN A 470 -23.17 -14.48 -57.99
N VAL A 471 -23.72 -13.30 -57.73
CA VAL A 471 -25.01 -12.93 -58.30
C VAL A 471 -24.74 -12.90 -59.79
N ASP A 472 -25.39 -13.78 -60.54
CA ASP A 472 -25.38 -13.74 -62.00
C ASP A 472 -25.78 -12.33 -62.43
N ALA A 473 -24.78 -11.59 -62.92
CA ALA A 473 -24.98 -10.33 -63.59
C ALA A 473 -25.50 -10.67 -64.99
N GLU A 474 -26.82 -10.71 -65.16
CA GLU A 474 -27.36 -10.27 -66.44
C GLU A 474 -27.07 -8.78 -66.57
N ALA A 475 -26.22 -8.49 -67.57
CA ALA A 475 -25.85 -7.17 -68.09
C ALA A 475 -24.92 -6.28 -67.25
N GLY A 476 -23.62 -6.37 -67.58
CA GLY A 476 -22.81 -5.18 -67.87
C GLY A 476 -21.86 -4.68 -66.78
N GLY A 477 -20.59 -5.09 -66.88
CA GLY A 477 -19.44 -4.34 -66.34
C GLY A 477 -18.73 -5.01 -65.16
N TRP A 478 -17.58 -5.64 -65.43
CA TRP A 478 -16.70 -6.15 -64.38
C TRP A 478 -15.96 -5.01 -63.67
N THR A 479 -16.02 -5.02 -62.34
CA THR A 479 -15.20 -4.24 -61.40
C THR A 479 -13.84 -4.89 -61.15
N TRP A 480 -12.80 -4.07 -60.99
CA TRP A 480 -11.55 -4.44 -60.31
C TRP A 480 -11.58 -3.87 -58.88
N VAL A 481 -11.81 -4.70 -57.87
CA VAL A 481 -11.29 -4.51 -56.49
C VAL A 481 -11.11 -5.89 -55.85
N GLY A 482 -9.89 -6.42 -55.91
CA GLY A 482 -9.54 -7.68 -55.27
C GLY A 482 -8.07 -7.69 -54.87
N SER A 483 -7.80 -7.51 -53.58
CA SER A 483 -6.48 -7.76 -53.00
C SER A 483 -6.21 -9.26 -53.01
N VAL A 484 -5.24 -9.67 -53.83
CA VAL A 484 -4.73 -11.03 -53.94
C VAL A 484 -3.96 -11.41 -52.66
N CYS A 485 -4.29 -12.56 -52.07
CA CYS A 485 -3.33 -13.39 -51.33
C CYS A 485 -3.22 -14.73 -52.05
N PRO A 486 -2.02 -15.24 -52.33
CA PRO A 486 -1.84 -16.60 -52.81
C PRO A 486 -1.61 -17.53 -51.61
N TRP A 487 -2.56 -18.41 -51.32
CA TRP A 487 -2.30 -19.67 -50.62
C TRP A 487 -2.96 -20.80 -51.41
N ASN A 488 -2.12 -21.73 -51.86
CA ASN A 488 -2.44 -22.80 -52.79
C ASN A 488 -2.61 -24.11 -52.00
N PRO A 489 -3.77 -24.79 -52.01
CA PRO A 489 -3.91 -26.10 -51.41
C PRO A 489 -3.90 -27.17 -52.50
N ALA A 490 -2.77 -27.86 -52.69
CA ALA A 490 -2.75 -29.10 -53.46
C ALA A 490 -1.67 -30.06 -52.93
N GLN A 491 -2.15 -31.05 -52.17
CA GLN A 491 -1.82 -32.48 -52.27
C GLN A 491 -0.35 -32.94 -52.20
N THR A 492 -0.07 -33.76 -51.18
CA THR A 492 0.30 -35.17 -51.41
C THR A 492 0.02 -36.01 -50.15
N PRO A 493 -0.50 -37.25 -50.30
CA PRO A 493 -0.80 -38.15 -49.19
C PRO A 493 0.43 -39.02 -48.87
N LEU A 494 0.82 -39.09 -47.60
CA LEU A 494 1.80 -40.09 -47.16
C LEU A 494 1.06 -41.38 -46.77
N SER A 495 1.14 -42.32 -47.70
CA SER A 495 0.84 -43.74 -47.59
C SER A 495 1.65 -44.42 -46.47
N PHE A 496 0.96 -45.19 -45.63
CA PHE A 496 1.53 -46.20 -44.75
C PHE A 496 2.04 -47.40 -45.57
N PRO A 497 3.25 -47.92 -45.33
CA PRO A 497 3.57 -49.30 -45.63
C PRO A 497 3.26 -50.16 -44.40
N GLY A 498 2.32 -51.09 -44.57
CA GLY A 498 2.19 -52.22 -43.68
C GLY A 498 3.37 -53.19 -43.88
N HIS A 499 3.96 -53.63 -42.77
CA HIS A 499 4.61 -54.93 -42.72
C HIS A 499 4.02 -55.70 -41.54
N LEU A 500 3.32 -56.78 -41.90
CA LEU A 500 2.90 -57.87 -41.03
C LEU A 500 4.13 -58.60 -40.49
N GLY A 501 4.10 -58.86 -39.20
CA GLY A 501 4.99 -59.77 -38.47
C GLY A 501 4.40 -60.00 -37.09
N GLY A 502 3.30 -60.76 -37.04
CA GLY A 502 2.57 -61.04 -35.80
C GLY A 502 3.25 -62.10 -34.96
N TRP A 503 3.02 -62.06 -33.65
CA TRP A 503 2.88 -63.23 -32.78
C TRP A 503 1.81 -62.93 -31.71
N GLN A 504 0.86 -63.85 -31.59
CA GLN A 504 -0.15 -64.02 -30.54
C GLN A 504 0.55 -64.08 -29.18
N GLY A 505 0.02 -63.61 -28.04
CA GLY A 505 -1.30 -63.81 -27.44
C GLY A 505 -1.07 -64.26 -25.98
N LEU A 506 -2.09 -64.08 -25.11
CA LEU A 506 -2.19 -64.46 -23.69
C LEU A 506 -1.58 -63.44 -22.71
N ALA A 507 -2.12 -63.14 -21.53
CA ALA A 507 -3.43 -63.27 -20.90
C ALA A 507 -3.23 -62.52 -19.56
N GLU A 508 -4.19 -61.70 -19.13
CA GLU A 508 -4.37 -61.43 -17.68
C GLU A 508 -4.79 -62.73 -16.98
N PRO A 509 -4.55 -62.96 -15.66
CA PRO A 509 -4.86 -62.00 -14.59
C PRO A 509 -3.96 -62.06 -13.33
N GLY A 510 -4.24 -61.21 -12.34
CA GLY A 510 -4.03 -61.60 -10.93
C GLY A 510 -3.44 -60.55 -9.99
N THR A 511 -4.35 -59.91 -9.26
CA THR A 511 -4.27 -59.59 -7.82
C THR A 511 -3.03 -60.04 -7.04
N GLY A 512 -2.40 -59.12 -6.30
CA GLY A 512 -1.44 -59.44 -5.25
C GLY A 512 -1.24 -58.27 -4.29
N ARG A 513 -1.91 -58.32 -3.14
CA ARG A 513 -1.64 -57.52 -1.93
C ARG A 513 -0.29 -57.89 -1.31
N TYR A 514 0.16 -56.98 -0.44
CA TYR A 514 0.99 -57.12 0.78
C TYR A 514 2.41 -56.54 0.69
N GLY A 515 2.70 -55.69 1.68
CA GLY A 515 4.00 -55.14 2.02
C GLY A 515 3.90 -53.69 2.43
#